data_AF-A0A535YQ04-F1
#
_entry.id   AF-A0A535YQ04-F1
#
_cell.length_a   1.000
_cell.length_b   1.000
_cell.length_c   1.000
_cell.angle_alpha   90.00
_cell.angle_beta   90.00
_cell.angle_gamma   90.00
#
_symmetry.space_group_name_H-M   'P 1'
#
loop_
_entity.id
_entity.type
_entity.pdbx_description
1 polymer ?
#
loop_
_entity_poly.entity_id
_entity_poly.type
_entity_poly.pdbx_seq_one_letter_code
_entity_poly.pdbx_strand_id
1 'polypeptide(L)' 'MKLGHRVAATTIRSVLIAARVPPAGRRSQLTWKQFLSAHAETLVAADFFSVDTIFFRRLYILLYVHLASRRV' A
#
# COMPACT_ATOMS: atom_id res chain seq x y z
N MET A 1 -10.77 -7.94 -10.08
CA MET A 1 -12.24 -8.02 -10.20
C MET A 1 -12.87 -6.92 -9.34
N LYS A 2 -13.63 -5.98 -9.93
CA LYS A 2 -14.44 -5.01 -9.17
C LYS A 2 -15.87 -5.55 -9.13
N LEU A 3 -16.49 -5.65 -7.95
CA LEU A 3 -17.81 -6.28 -7.73
C LEU A 3 -19.02 -5.53 -8.37
N GLY A 4 -18.81 -4.57 -9.27
CA GLY A 4 -19.90 -3.96 -10.06
C GLY A 4 -20.95 -3.13 -9.30
N HIS A 5 -20.85 -3.00 -7.97
CA HIS A 5 -21.84 -2.27 -7.18
C HIS A 5 -21.68 -0.75 -7.35
N ARG A 6 -22.76 -0.08 -7.79
CA ARG A 6 -22.89 1.38 -7.75
C ARG A 6 -23.68 1.76 -6.52
N VAL A 7 -23.02 2.38 -5.55
CA VAL A 7 -23.65 2.90 -4.33
C VAL A 7 -23.53 4.42 -4.34
N ALA A 8 -24.63 5.12 -4.06
CA ALA A 8 -24.63 6.56 -3.98
C ALA A 8 -23.85 7.04 -2.73
N ALA A 9 -23.16 8.17 -2.86
CA ALA A 9 -22.41 8.76 -1.74
C ALA A 9 -23.31 9.06 -0.52
N THR A 10 -24.59 9.37 -0.76
CA THR A 10 -25.61 9.59 0.28
C THR A 10 -25.92 8.34 1.07
N THR A 11 -26.01 7.18 0.40
CA THR A 11 -26.18 5.87 1.06
C THR A 11 -24.99 5.55 1.94
N ILE A 12 -23.77 5.77 1.44
CA ILE A 12 -22.53 5.57 2.22
C ILE A 12 -22.54 6.47 3.47
N ARG A 13 -22.85 7.77 3.31
CA ARG A 13 -22.94 8.70 4.43
C ARG A 13 -23.98 8.29 5.46
N SER A 14 -25.15 7.85 5.01
CA SER A 14 -26.25 7.44 5.90
C SER A 14 -25.87 6.22 6.73
N VAL A 15 -25.22 5.23 6.11
CA VAL A 15 -24.70 4.05 6.80
C VAL A 15 -23.63 4.42 7.82
N LEU A 16 -22.68 5.29 7.47
CA LEU A 16 -21.63 5.73 8.39
C LEU A 16 -22.19 6.47 9.60
N ILE A 17 -23.20 7.33 9.41
CA ILE A 17 -23.87 8.04 10.50
C ILE A 17 -24.63 7.05 11.39
N ALA A 18 -25.39 6.11 10.80
CA ALA A 18 -26.11 5.09 11.55
C ALA A 18 -25.17 4.20 12.37
N ALA A 19 -23.98 3.90 11.82
CA ALA A 19 -22.93 3.15 12.50
C ALA A 19 -22.09 4.01 13.48
N ARG A 20 -22.43 5.29 13.68
CA ARG A 20 -21.69 6.26 14.52
C ARG A 20 -20.20 6.35 14.18
N VAL A 21 -19.84 6.15 12.91
CA VAL A 21 -18.46 6.29 12.45
C VAL A 21 -18.13 7.78 12.37
N PRO A 22 -17.11 8.27 13.09
CA PRO A 22 -16.73 9.68 13.03
C PRO A 22 -16.27 10.03 11.61
N PRO A 23 -16.46 11.28 11.16
CA PRO A 23 -15.94 11.70 9.87
C PRO A 23 -14.43 11.47 9.84
N ALA A 24 -13.93 10.95 8.72
CA ALA A 24 -12.49 10.77 8.54
C ALA A 24 -11.79 12.09 8.85
N GLY A 25 -10.78 12.02 9.73
CA GLY A 25 -9.96 13.19 10.06
C GLY A 25 -9.35 13.79 8.78
N ARG A 26 -8.89 15.05 8.86
CA ARG A 26 -8.13 15.65 7.76
C ARG A 26 -7.01 14.67 7.37
N ARG A 27 -6.96 14.28 6.09
CA ARG A 27 -5.85 13.48 5.55
C ARG A 27 -4.55 14.09 6.07
N SER A 28 -3.66 13.24 6.60
CA SER A 28 -2.41 13.68 7.21
C SER A 28 -1.76 14.76 6.35
N GLN A 29 -1.38 15.87 6.96
CA GLN A 29 -0.69 16.98 6.28
C GLN A 29 0.68 16.56 5.73
N LEU A 30 1.18 15.39 6.14
CA LEU A 30 2.35 14.77 5.54
C LEU A 30 2.01 14.32 4.13
N THR A 31 2.58 15.01 3.15
CA THR A 31 2.60 14.54 1.78
C THR A 31 3.26 13.16 1.73
N TRP A 32 2.81 12.27 0.84
CA TRP A 32 3.43 10.96 0.63
C TRP A 32 4.95 11.05 0.48
N LYS A 33 5.44 12.11 -0.14
CA LYS A 33 6.87 12.40 -0.28
C LYS A 33 7.56 12.64 1.06
N GLN A 34 6.96 13.42 1.97
CA GLN A 34 7.52 13.68 3.30
C GLN A 34 7.46 12.42 4.19
N PHE A 35 6.37 11.65 4.12
CA PHE A 35 6.25 10.39 4.85
C PHE A 35 7.33 9.39 4.40
N LEU A 36 7.49 9.21 3.09
CA LEU A 36 8.52 8.36 2.52
C LEU A 36 9.92 8.88 2.83
N SER A 37 10.18 10.19 2.77
CA SER A 37 11.50 10.74 3.11
C SER A 37 11.86 10.55 4.58
N ALA A 38 10.89 10.70 5.50
CA ALA A 38 11.14 10.55 6.93
C ALA A 38 11.33 9.08 7.35
N HIS A 39 10.79 8.14 6.57
CA HIS A 39 10.93 6.72 6.82
C HIS A 39 11.85 6.03 5.80
N ALA A 40 12.48 6.73 4.85
CA ALA A 40 13.30 6.11 3.78
C ALA A 40 14.51 5.34 4.31
N GLU A 41 15.04 5.74 5.46
CA GLU A 41 16.15 5.06 6.13
C GLU A 41 15.71 3.77 6.83
N THR A 42 14.42 3.65 7.19
CA THR A 42 13.83 2.48 7.86
C THR A 42 12.91 1.65 6.93
N LEU A 43 12.49 2.20 5.80
CA LEU A 43 11.73 1.54 4.74
C LEU A 43 12.70 0.72 3.90
N VAL A 44 12.86 -0.52 4.33
CA VAL A 44 13.36 -1.56 3.46
C VAL A 44 12.28 -1.85 2.43
N ALA A 45 12.54 -1.56 1.16
CA ALA A 45 11.69 -2.00 0.08
C ALA A 45 11.90 -3.51 -0.06
N ALA A 46 10.96 -4.30 0.46
CA ALA A 46 10.93 -5.74 0.26
C ALA A 46 10.15 -6.02 -1.03
N ASP A 47 10.81 -6.67 -1.99
CA ASP A 47 10.16 -7.15 -3.21
C ASP A 47 10.37 -8.65 -3.36
N PHE A 48 9.44 -9.33 -4.02
CA PHE A 48 9.42 -10.77 -4.14
C PHE A 48 9.30 -11.16 -5.61
N PHE A 49 10.29 -11.89 -6.12
CA PHE A 49 10.28 -12.36 -7.49
C PHE A 49 10.28 -13.89 -7.54
N SER A 50 9.54 -14.43 -8.50
CA SER A 50 9.52 -15.87 -8.75
C SER A 50 10.27 -16.19 -10.03
N VAL A 51 11.21 -17.13 -9.95
CA VAL A 51 11.91 -17.67 -11.12
C VAL A 51 11.43 -19.10 -11.35
N ASP A 52 10.89 -19.35 -12.53
CA ASP A 52 10.55 -20.70 -12.97
C ASP A 52 11.82 -21.37 -13.50
N THR A 53 12.19 -22.50 -12.89
CA THR A 53 13.30 -23.32 -13.39
C THR A 53 12.82 -24.25 -14.49
N ILE A 54 13.75 -24.69 -15.34
CA ILE A 54 13.51 -25.66 -16.43
C ILE A 54 12.94 -26.98 -15.89
N PHE A 55 13.11 -27.26 -14.60
CA PHE A 55 12.58 -28.44 -13.90
C PHE A 55 11.18 -28.23 -13.29
N PHE A 56 10.39 -27.28 -13.82
CA PHE A 56 9.04 -26.95 -13.32
C PHE A 56 8.98 -26.60 -11.82
N ARG A 57 10.10 -26.17 -11.26
CA ARG A 57 10.19 -25.74 -9.86
C ARG A 57 10.25 -24.23 -9.82
N ARG A 58 9.31 -23.61 -9.11
CA ARG A 58 9.26 -22.17 -8.88
C ARG A 58 10.11 -21.83 -7.66
N LEU A 59 11.15 -21.04 -7.86
CA LEU A 59 11.96 -20.45 -6.80
C LEU A 59 11.39 -19.09 -6.47
N TYR A 60 11.31 -18.81 -5.18
CA TYR A 60 10.72 -17.61 -4.62
C TYR A 60 11.81 -16.85 -3.89
N ILE A 61 12.16 -15.66 -4.38
CA ILE A 61 13.30 -14.90 -3.88
C ILE A 61 12.79 -13.58 -3.32
N LEU A 62 13.11 -13.34 -2.06
CA LEU A 62 12.82 -12.09 -1.35
C LEU A 62 14.05 -11.19 -1.40
N LEU A 63 13.89 -9.99 -1.95
CA LEU A 63 14.93 -8.98 -2.04
C LEU A 63 14.61 -7.84 -1.06
N TYR A 64 15.61 -7.44 -0.28
CA TYR A 64 15.53 -6.29 0.61
C TYR A 64 16.41 -5.18 0.06
N VAL A 65 15.81 -4.10 -0.43
CA VAL A 65 16.55 -2.93 -0.94
C VAL A 65 16.43 -1.79 0.06
N HIS A 66 17.57 -1.37 0.62
CA HIS A 66 17.65 -0.14 1.40
C HIS A 66 17.56 1.06 0.45
N LEU A 67 16.47 1.81 0.53
CA LEU A 67 16.21 2.95 -0.37
C LEU A 67 17.10 4.17 -0.09
N ALA A 68 17.98 4.11 0.92
CA ALA A 68 18.82 5.22 1.36
C ALA A 68 20.14 5.37 0.59
N SER A 69 20.63 4.34 -0.11
CA SER A 69 21.89 4.43 -0.85
C SER A 69 21.67 4.34 -2.36
N ARG A 70 21.23 5.45 -2.96
CA ARG A 70 21.58 5.74 -4.37
C ARG A 70 23.08 6.06 -4.45
N ARG A 71 23.91 5.04 -4.31
CA ARG A 71 25.25 5.02 -4.92
C ARG A 71 25.36 3.71 -5.70
N VAL A 72 25.46 3.88 -7.01
CA VAL A 72 25.91 2.87 -7.98
C VAL A 72 27.34 2.51 -7.66
#